data_AF-R7B0M3-F1
#
_entry.id   AF-R7B0M3-F1
#
_cell.length_a   1.000
_cell.length_b   1.000
_cell.length_c   1.000
_cell.angle_alpha   90.00
_cell.angle_beta   90.00
_cell.angle_gamma   90.00
#
_symmetry.space_group_name_H-M   'P 1'
#
loop_
_entity.id
_entity.type
_entity.pdbx_description
1 polymer ?
#
loop_
_entity_poly.entity_id
_entity_poly.type
_entity_poly.pdbx_seq_one_letter_code
_entity_poly.pdbx_strand_id
1 'polypeptide(L)'
;MQINRVKNSSEENQYMISENYSRTTYTDIYNTNVGKEDAGVDTLELSGDDNTPIISDNYSNASKSVISEAKVRNFLCEEDTKIIYLMDAYSRNEVTETDVKNCMYSEFYNIKSFYSNPDYLKDHECKTDSQILGRVYERMQKYNAVFMAQTCMLEGDKLAEMYGLGDNKRNVYYDSYYYNRCQETRRLLRETADEIAEQFGIKSPDYDDIEKNSPLVLDGGLDFNSCWNHQAVNRSICILNPDWSIKPGDNFTFFYSRYASKLTDNLSPLESQKGICIIGYNGNTWTIGVPFNDSTSLGPLADNFNVKELMLRTGTAIDATLLAYLDNFNVHTRAFSFEKEMSGNMFTL
;
A
#
# COMPACT_ATOMS: atom_id res chain seq x y z
N MET A 1 11.91 -21.05 7.24
CA MET A 1 12.41 -22.08 6.28
C MET A 1 12.60 -23.42 6.99
N GLN A 2 12.17 -24.54 6.37
CA GLN A 2 12.40 -25.91 6.86
C GLN A 2 13.36 -26.61 5.88
N ILE A 3 14.67 -26.58 6.17
CA ILE A 3 15.67 -27.32 5.38
C ILE A 3 15.76 -28.73 5.97
N ASN A 4 15.21 -29.73 5.30
CA ASN A 4 15.44 -31.12 5.67
C ASN A 4 16.88 -31.49 5.29
N ARG A 5 17.71 -31.77 6.31
CA ARG A 5 19.16 -32.06 6.16
C ARG A 5 19.41 -33.21 5.18
N VAL A 6 20.16 -32.93 4.11
CA VAL A 6 20.73 -33.96 3.24
C VAL A 6 22.14 -34.32 3.73
N LYS A 7 22.39 -35.61 3.94
CA LYS A 7 23.65 -36.15 4.48
C LYS A 7 24.84 -36.10 3.51
N ASN A 8 24.65 -35.64 2.26
CA ASN A 8 25.59 -35.87 1.15
C ASN A 8 25.93 -34.64 0.26
N SER A 9 25.53 -33.41 0.60
CA SER A 9 25.98 -32.21 -0.15
C SER A 9 27.16 -31.53 0.55
N SER A 10 28.15 -31.04 -0.21
CA SER A 10 29.26 -30.25 0.34
C SER A 10 28.77 -28.97 1.01
N GLU A 11 29.38 -28.60 2.14
CA GLU A 11 29.04 -27.40 2.93
C GLU A 11 29.05 -26.10 2.08
N GLU A 12 29.91 -26.02 1.06
CA GLU A 12 29.96 -24.88 0.12
C GLU A 12 28.66 -24.69 -0.67
N ASN A 13 28.02 -25.76 -1.13
CA ASN A 13 26.77 -25.66 -1.89
C ASN A 13 25.60 -25.22 -0.99
N GLN A 14 25.63 -25.60 0.29
CA GLN A 14 24.64 -25.18 1.27
C GLN A 14 24.81 -23.69 1.63
N TYR A 15 26.05 -23.23 1.76
CA TYR A 15 26.38 -21.82 2.03
C TYR A 15 25.95 -20.91 0.87
N MET A 16 26.22 -21.30 -0.38
CA MET A 16 25.85 -20.52 -1.57
C MET A 16 24.34 -20.36 -1.75
N ILE A 17 23.54 -21.39 -1.44
CA ILE A 17 22.08 -21.30 -1.48
C ILE A 17 21.60 -20.38 -0.36
N SER A 18 22.17 -20.50 0.85
CA SER A 18 21.81 -19.65 1.98
C SER A 18 22.13 -18.17 1.70
N GLU A 19 23.30 -17.83 1.18
CA GLU A 19 23.70 -16.44 0.91
C GLU A 19 22.88 -15.80 -0.21
N ASN A 20 22.58 -16.54 -1.29
CA ASN A 20 21.82 -15.99 -2.42
C ASN A 20 20.33 -15.80 -2.11
N TYR A 21 19.77 -16.56 -1.17
CA TYR A 21 18.35 -16.52 -0.81
C TYR A 21 18.07 -15.67 0.45
N SER A 22 18.97 -15.65 1.43
CA SER A 22 18.84 -14.80 2.63
C SER A 22 18.97 -13.31 2.35
N ARG A 23 19.58 -12.91 1.21
CA ARG A 23 19.51 -11.53 0.72
C ARG A 23 18.12 -11.10 0.24
N THR A 24 17.16 -12.03 0.12
CA THR A 24 15.86 -11.80 -0.54
C THR A 24 14.63 -11.97 0.34
N THR A 25 14.76 -12.46 1.59
CA THR A 25 13.62 -12.61 2.52
C THR A 25 14.04 -12.40 3.98
N TYR A 26 13.22 -11.68 4.75
CA TYR A 26 13.30 -11.62 6.22
C TYR A 26 12.70 -12.92 6.80
N THR A 27 13.40 -14.06 6.78
CA THR A 27 12.95 -15.25 7.53
C THR A 27 14.09 -16.02 8.17
N ASP A 28 13.90 -16.35 9.46
CA ASP A 28 14.78 -17.23 10.23
C ASP A 28 14.65 -18.70 9.78
N ILE A 29 15.78 -19.41 9.81
CA ILE A 29 15.89 -20.83 9.48
C ILE A 29 15.65 -21.66 10.74
N TYR A 30 14.62 -22.51 10.77
CA TYR A 30 14.36 -23.44 11.88
C TYR A 30 14.65 -24.89 11.45
N ASN A 31 15.54 -25.56 12.19
CA ASN A 31 15.81 -27.01 12.05
C ASN A 31 14.64 -27.81 12.63
N THR A 32 14.11 -28.78 11.89
CA THR A 32 13.26 -29.84 12.46
C THR A 32 13.70 -31.21 11.94
N ASN A 33 13.52 -32.24 12.78
CA ASN A 33 13.97 -33.60 12.52
C ASN A 33 13.00 -34.33 11.58
N VAL A 34 13.51 -34.86 10.47
CA VAL A 34 12.73 -35.69 9.53
C VAL A 34 12.49 -37.09 10.12
N GLY A 35 11.27 -37.60 9.98
CA GLY A 35 10.89 -38.96 10.37
C GLY A 35 11.58 -40.03 9.52
N LYS A 36 11.76 -41.23 10.08
CA LYS A 36 12.54 -42.34 9.48
C LYS A 36 11.98 -42.88 8.14
N GLU A 37 10.77 -42.50 7.75
CA GLU A 37 10.06 -43.09 6.61
C GLU A 37 10.40 -42.40 5.26
N ASP A 38 11.00 -41.21 5.30
CA ASP A 38 11.41 -40.44 4.10
C ASP A 38 12.91 -40.62 3.73
N ALA A 39 13.55 -41.65 4.31
CA ALA A 39 14.98 -41.92 4.16
C ALA A 39 15.32 -42.54 2.79
N GLY A 40 15.24 -41.74 1.72
CA GLY A 40 15.64 -42.18 0.38
C GLY A 40 15.28 -41.26 -0.79
N VAL A 41 14.56 -40.16 -0.55
CA VAL A 41 14.17 -39.19 -1.59
C VAL A 41 14.76 -37.83 -1.24
N ASP A 42 15.63 -37.29 -2.10
CA ASP A 42 16.25 -35.97 -1.93
C ASP A 42 15.19 -34.87 -2.09
N THR A 43 14.46 -34.55 -1.02
CA THR A 43 13.34 -33.60 -1.06
C THR A 43 13.77 -32.26 -0.48
N LEU A 44 13.67 -31.18 -1.27
CA LEU A 44 13.92 -29.80 -0.83
C LEU A 44 12.61 -29.01 -0.90
N GLU A 45 11.94 -28.78 0.22
CA GLU A 45 10.71 -28.01 0.26
C GLU A 45 11.01 -26.52 0.54
N LEU A 46 10.64 -25.64 -0.40
CA LEU A 46 10.71 -24.20 -0.24
C LEU A 46 9.31 -23.61 -0.18
N SER A 47 8.92 -23.15 1.00
CA SER A 47 7.72 -22.35 1.20
C SER A 47 8.09 -20.86 1.19
N GLY A 48 7.76 -20.15 0.11
CA GLY A 48 7.64 -18.68 0.09
C GLY A 48 6.16 -18.29 -0.03
N ASP A 49 5.86 -16.99 0.05
CA ASP A 49 4.48 -16.46 0.06
C ASP A 49 3.62 -16.91 -1.15
N ASP A 50 4.28 -17.32 -2.24
CA ASP A 50 3.64 -18.05 -3.34
C ASP A 50 3.77 -19.57 -3.12
N ASN A 51 2.65 -20.18 -2.71
CA ASN A 51 2.46 -21.59 -2.27
C ASN A 51 2.82 -22.72 -3.27
N THR A 52 3.88 -22.62 -4.07
CA THR A 52 4.30 -23.73 -4.96
C THR A 52 5.57 -24.39 -4.43
N PRO A 53 5.48 -25.53 -3.71
CA PRO A 53 6.66 -26.27 -3.29
C PRO A 53 7.43 -26.80 -4.50
N ILE A 54 8.73 -26.54 -4.56
CA ILE A 54 9.62 -27.14 -5.56
C ILE A 54 9.88 -28.60 -5.14
N ILE A 55 9.36 -29.57 -5.89
CA ILE A 55 9.58 -31.00 -5.62
C ILE A 55 10.44 -31.56 -6.75
N SER A 56 11.59 -32.17 -6.44
CA SER A 56 12.48 -32.78 -7.43
C SER A 56 13.14 -34.01 -6.84
N ASP A 57 13.15 -35.11 -7.60
CA ASP A 57 13.72 -36.41 -7.19
C ASP A 57 15.26 -36.44 -7.17
N ASN A 58 15.92 -35.31 -7.49
CA ASN A 58 17.38 -35.17 -7.54
C ASN A 58 17.83 -33.78 -7.03
N TYR A 59 18.73 -33.76 -6.04
CA TYR A 59 19.30 -32.56 -5.43
C TYR A 59 19.96 -31.60 -6.44
N SER A 60 20.61 -32.11 -7.50
CA SER A 60 21.25 -31.27 -8.52
C SER A 60 20.23 -30.53 -9.40
N ASN A 61 19.02 -31.06 -9.55
CA ASN A 61 17.95 -30.41 -10.32
C ASN A 61 17.18 -29.43 -9.43
N ALA A 62 16.89 -29.83 -8.18
CA ALA A 62 16.33 -28.95 -7.16
C ALA A 62 17.19 -27.68 -7.00
N SER A 63 18.50 -27.83 -6.77
CA SER A 63 19.40 -26.69 -6.58
C SER A 63 19.47 -25.74 -7.78
N LYS A 64 19.40 -26.24 -9.02
CA LYS A 64 19.34 -25.39 -10.22
C LYS A 64 18.03 -24.60 -10.30
N SER A 65 16.90 -25.24 -10.03
CA SER A 65 15.57 -24.59 -10.00
C SER A 65 15.50 -23.48 -8.95
N VAL A 66 16.05 -23.73 -7.74
CA VAL A 66 16.12 -22.73 -6.67
C VAL A 66 16.97 -21.54 -7.07
N ILE A 67 18.13 -21.78 -7.70
CA ILE A 67 19.02 -20.71 -8.15
C ILE A 67 18.36 -19.90 -9.27
N SER A 68 17.64 -20.52 -10.20
CA SER A 68 16.89 -19.78 -11.23
C SER A 68 15.77 -18.93 -10.62
N GLU A 69 14.97 -19.47 -9.70
CA GLU A 69 13.92 -18.69 -9.04
C GLU A 69 14.49 -17.51 -8.23
N ALA A 70 15.59 -17.74 -7.50
CA ALA A 70 16.23 -16.68 -6.74
C ALA A 70 16.75 -15.56 -7.65
N LYS A 71 17.27 -15.90 -8.84
CA LYS A 71 17.68 -14.91 -9.85
C LYS A 71 16.49 -14.12 -10.38
N VAL A 72 15.39 -14.80 -10.71
CA VAL A 72 14.16 -14.16 -11.17
C VAL A 72 13.62 -13.19 -10.11
N ARG A 73 13.52 -13.63 -8.84
CA ARG A 73 13.07 -12.79 -7.73
C ARG A 73 13.98 -11.59 -7.50
N ASN A 74 15.30 -11.78 -7.49
CA ASN A 74 16.25 -10.68 -7.34
C ASN A 74 16.09 -9.63 -8.45
N PHE A 75 16.05 -10.08 -9.70
CA PHE A 75 15.88 -9.19 -10.83
C PHE A 75 14.56 -8.41 -10.74
N LEU A 76 13.44 -9.09 -10.49
CA LEU A 76 12.14 -8.43 -10.36
C LEU A 76 12.07 -7.47 -9.16
N CYS A 77 12.78 -7.76 -8.07
CA CYS A 77 12.89 -6.87 -6.92
C CYS A 77 13.67 -5.58 -7.26
N GLU A 78 14.73 -5.69 -8.07
CA GLU A 78 15.48 -4.53 -8.56
C GLU A 78 14.63 -3.65 -9.49
N GLU A 79 13.87 -4.25 -10.41
CA GLU A 79 12.91 -3.53 -11.28
C GLU A 79 11.81 -2.86 -10.44
N ASP A 80 11.23 -3.57 -9.46
CA ASP A 80 10.22 -3.01 -8.56
C ASP A 80 10.77 -1.82 -7.76
N THR A 81 12.02 -1.91 -7.31
CA THR A 81 12.71 -0.82 -6.59
C THR A 81 12.83 0.44 -7.44
N LYS A 82 13.08 0.33 -8.76
CA LYS A 82 13.13 1.49 -9.66
C LYS A 82 11.77 2.15 -9.78
N ILE A 83 10.71 1.37 -9.95
CA ILE A 83 9.33 1.87 -10.00
C ILE A 83 8.99 2.60 -8.69
N ILE A 84 9.33 2.01 -7.54
CA ILE A 84 9.09 2.60 -6.21
C ILE A 84 9.70 4.00 -6.13
N TYR A 85 11.01 4.12 -6.38
CA TYR A 85 11.70 5.42 -6.24
C TYR A 85 11.19 6.47 -7.22
N LEU A 86 10.88 6.06 -8.46
CA LEU A 86 10.34 6.98 -9.45
C LEU A 86 8.95 7.48 -9.07
N MET A 87 8.05 6.58 -8.66
CA MET A 87 6.67 6.96 -8.33
C MET A 87 6.60 7.81 -7.05
N ASP A 88 7.48 7.56 -6.08
CA ASP A 88 7.65 8.45 -4.92
C ASP A 88 8.08 9.86 -5.36
N ALA A 89 9.17 9.96 -6.14
CA ALA A 89 9.64 11.24 -6.68
C ALA A 89 8.56 11.95 -7.52
N TYR A 90 7.79 11.21 -8.31
CA TYR A 90 6.72 11.76 -9.13
C TYR A 90 5.56 12.31 -8.30
N SER A 91 5.21 11.63 -7.20
CA SER A 91 4.19 12.11 -6.25
C SER A 91 4.60 13.44 -5.60
N ARG A 92 5.91 13.67 -5.47
CA ARG A 92 6.51 14.91 -4.95
C ARG A 92 6.80 15.97 -6.02
N ASN A 93 6.39 15.74 -7.27
CA ASN A 93 6.66 16.59 -8.44
C ASN A 93 8.17 16.77 -8.76
N GLU A 94 9.00 15.80 -8.39
CA GLU A 94 10.46 15.85 -8.61
C GLU A 94 10.88 15.28 -9.97
N VAL A 95 10.00 14.50 -10.60
CA VAL A 95 10.16 13.96 -11.96
C VAL A 95 8.89 14.23 -12.79
N THR A 96 8.98 14.05 -14.10
CA THR A 96 7.96 14.44 -15.07
C THR A 96 7.11 13.25 -15.53
N GLU A 97 5.99 13.53 -16.22
CA GLU A 97 5.20 12.49 -16.89
C GLU A 97 6.02 11.71 -17.91
N THR A 98 6.95 12.38 -18.61
CA THR A 98 7.88 11.74 -19.55
C THR A 98 8.75 10.71 -18.85
N ASP A 99 9.21 10.98 -17.62
CA ASP A 99 10.03 10.03 -16.85
C ASP A 99 9.21 8.81 -16.44
N VAL A 100 7.95 9.01 -16.04
CA VAL A 100 7.00 7.92 -15.76
C VAL A 100 6.77 7.05 -16.99
N LYS A 101 6.50 7.66 -18.16
CA LYS A 101 6.36 6.93 -19.42
C LYS A 101 7.60 6.12 -19.74
N ASN A 102 8.77 6.76 -19.74
CA ASN A 102 10.04 6.13 -20.06
C ASN A 102 10.35 4.94 -19.15
N CYS A 103 10.01 5.04 -17.86
CA CYS A 103 10.14 3.92 -16.93
C CYS A 103 9.24 2.75 -17.32
N MET A 104 7.97 2.97 -17.64
CA MET A 104 7.09 1.88 -18.07
C MET A 104 7.67 1.14 -19.30
N TYR A 105 8.14 1.88 -20.30
CA TYR A 105 8.81 1.31 -21.48
C TYR A 105 10.07 0.53 -21.09
N SER A 106 10.93 1.08 -20.22
CA SER A 106 12.19 0.42 -19.83
C SER A 106 11.94 -0.85 -19.04
N GLU A 107 11.04 -0.82 -18.05
CA GLU A 107 10.74 -1.99 -17.21
C GLU A 107 10.08 -3.11 -18.03
N PHE A 108 9.13 -2.76 -18.92
CA PHE A 108 8.57 -3.73 -19.86
C PHE A 108 9.67 -4.40 -20.70
N TYR A 109 10.56 -3.60 -21.30
CA TYR A 109 11.63 -4.12 -22.17
C TYR A 109 12.66 -4.96 -21.40
N ASN A 110 13.05 -4.51 -20.20
CA ASN A 110 14.02 -5.22 -19.36
C ASN A 110 13.47 -6.57 -18.92
N ILE A 111 12.22 -6.60 -18.41
CA ILE A 111 11.57 -7.83 -17.98
C ILE A 111 11.37 -8.77 -19.17
N LYS A 112 10.91 -8.26 -20.31
CA LYS A 112 10.81 -9.05 -21.56
C LYS A 112 12.16 -9.65 -21.98
N SER A 113 13.22 -8.84 -21.96
CA SER A 113 14.57 -9.28 -22.33
C SER A 113 15.11 -10.34 -21.37
N PHE A 114 14.86 -10.19 -20.07
CA PHE A 114 15.19 -11.16 -19.05
C PHE A 114 14.47 -12.50 -19.30
N TYR A 115 13.16 -12.46 -19.59
CA TYR A 115 12.38 -13.67 -19.90
C TYR A 115 12.74 -14.33 -21.23
N SER A 116 13.37 -13.60 -22.15
CA SER A 116 13.80 -14.12 -23.45
C SER A 116 15.17 -14.80 -23.40
N ASN A 117 15.90 -14.71 -22.28
CA ASN A 117 17.24 -15.28 -22.17
C ASN A 117 17.18 -16.77 -21.75
N PRO A 118 17.63 -17.70 -22.62
CA PRO A 118 17.56 -19.14 -22.37
C PRO A 118 18.43 -19.62 -21.20
N ASP A 119 19.43 -18.83 -20.77
CA ASP A 119 20.31 -19.20 -19.67
C ASP A 119 19.64 -19.04 -18.28
N TYR A 120 18.53 -18.29 -18.19
CA TYR A 120 17.87 -17.99 -16.92
C TYR A 120 16.66 -18.86 -16.60
N LEU A 121 16.02 -19.49 -17.59
CA LEU A 121 14.64 -19.98 -17.45
C LEU A 121 14.42 -21.41 -17.98
N LYS A 122 15.45 -22.27 -17.95
CA LYS A 122 15.35 -23.63 -18.51
C LYS A 122 14.17 -24.45 -17.96
N ASP A 123 13.68 -24.11 -16.76
CA ASP A 123 12.58 -24.77 -16.04
C ASP A 123 11.51 -23.78 -15.53
N HIS A 124 11.29 -22.63 -16.18
CA HIS A 124 10.28 -21.64 -15.75
C HIS A 124 9.23 -21.34 -16.82
N GLU A 125 8.00 -21.08 -16.38
CA GLU A 125 6.94 -20.58 -17.24
C GLU A 125 7.34 -19.19 -17.78
N CYS A 126 7.64 -19.10 -19.07
CA CYS A 126 7.80 -17.82 -19.74
C CYS A 126 6.48 -17.05 -19.67
N LYS A 127 6.50 -15.85 -19.07
CA LYS A 127 5.36 -14.95 -19.13
C LYS A 127 5.22 -14.40 -20.55
N THR A 128 3.99 -14.34 -21.03
CA THR A 128 3.70 -13.68 -22.32
C THR A 128 3.97 -12.19 -22.20
N ASP A 129 4.28 -11.52 -23.32
CA ASP A 129 4.48 -10.08 -23.34
C ASP A 129 3.28 -9.31 -22.72
N SER A 130 2.05 -9.74 -23.00
CA SER A 130 0.85 -9.15 -22.38
C SER A 130 0.82 -9.34 -20.85
N GLN A 131 1.25 -10.49 -20.33
CA GLN A 131 1.37 -10.71 -18.88
C GLN A 131 2.46 -9.83 -18.25
N ILE A 132 3.58 -9.62 -18.96
CA ILE A 132 4.66 -8.75 -18.50
C ILE A 132 4.17 -7.30 -18.42
N LEU A 133 3.53 -6.81 -19.49
CA LEU A 133 2.97 -5.46 -19.52
C LEU A 133 1.91 -5.24 -18.44
N GLY A 134 1.02 -6.22 -18.23
CA GLY A 134 0.03 -6.17 -17.15
C GLY A 134 0.67 -6.06 -15.77
N ARG A 135 1.76 -6.81 -15.49
CA ARG A 135 2.50 -6.71 -14.23
C ARG A 135 3.19 -5.36 -14.04
N VAL A 136 3.78 -4.80 -15.09
CA VAL A 136 4.42 -3.47 -15.00
C VAL A 136 3.35 -2.41 -14.69
N TYR A 137 2.22 -2.44 -15.41
CA TYR A 137 1.08 -1.57 -15.14
C TYR A 137 0.58 -1.68 -13.69
N GLU A 138 0.33 -2.91 -13.22
CA GLU A 138 -0.17 -3.20 -11.88
C GLU A 138 0.73 -2.59 -10.79
N ARG A 139 2.04 -2.77 -10.90
CA ARG A 139 3.03 -2.22 -9.95
C ARG A 139 3.11 -0.70 -9.99
N MET A 140 3.14 -0.12 -11.18
CA MET A 140 3.16 1.34 -11.30
C MET A 140 1.88 1.98 -10.75
N GLN A 141 0.71 1.36 -11.00
CA GLN A 141 -0.56 1.85 -10.45
C GLN A 141 -0.65 1.66 -8.94
N LYS A 142 -0.11 0.55 -8.40
CA LYS A 142 0.03 0.35 -6.95
C LYS A 142 0.80 1.50 -6.31
N TYR A 143 2.00 1.80 -6.83
CA TYR A 143 2.85 2.84 -6.25
C TYR A 143 2.36 4.27 -6.54
N ASN A 144 1.64 4.49 -7.65
CA ASN A 144 0.87 5.72 -7.87
C ASN A 144 -0.06 5.99 -6.68
N ALA A 145 -0.93 5.03 -6.36
CA ALA A 145 -1.91 5.18 -5.28
C ALA A 145 -1.24 5.35 -3.90
N VAL A 146 -0.26 4.50 -3.58
CA VAL A 146 0.45 4.52 -2.29
C VAL A 146 1.15 5.87 -2.07
N PHE A 147 1.94 6.35 -3.04
CA PHE A 147 2.72 7.56 -2.85
C PHE A 147 1.89 8.83 -2.95
N MET A 148 0.81 8.87 -3.73
CA MET A 148 -0.14 9.99 -3.69
C MET A 148 -0.80 10.10 -2.31
N ALA A 149 -1.24 8.97 -1.73
CA ALA A 149 -1.82 8.95 -0.38
C ALA A 149 -0.79 9.33 0.69
N GLN A 150 0.46 8.84 0.56
CA GLN A 150 1.54 9.15 1.50
C GLN A 150 1.92 10.63 1.45
N THR A 151 2.09 11.20 0.26
CA THR A 151 2.43 12.62 0.10
C THR A 151 1.30 13.51 0.63
N CYS A 152 0.05 13.12 0.43
CA CYS A 152 -1.11 13.76 1.08
C CYS A 152 -0.99 13.71 2.62
N MET A 153 -0.71 12.55 3.22
CA MET A 153 -0.49 12.45 4.68
C MET A 153 0.67 13.33 5.18
N LEU A 154 1.76 13.42 4.43
CA LEU A 154 2.93 14.23 4.80
C LEU A 154 2.62 15.72 4.80
N GLU A 155 1.71 16.20 3.94
CA GLU A 155 1.19 17.57 4.05
C GLU A 155 0.38 17.78 5.32
N GLY A 156 -0.40 16.79 5.72
CA GLY A 156 -1.09 16.77 7.02
C GLY A 156 -0.13 16.92 8.20
N ASP A 157 0.99 16.21 8.16
CA ASP A 157 2.00 16.30 9.21
C ASP A 157 2.63 17.71 9.27
N LYS A 158 2.89 18.34 8.12
CA LYS A 158 3.34 19.75 8.06
C LYS A 158 2.27 20.72 8.57
N LEU A 159 0.99 20.51 8.23
CA LEU A 159 -0.13 21.31 8.73
C LEU A 159 -0.25 21.20 10.25
N ALA A 160 -0.13 19.99 10.80
CA ALA A 160 -0.14 19.76 12.24
C ALA A 160 1.00 20.51 12.95
N GLU A 161 2.20 20.53 12.36
CA GLU A 161 3.33 21.30 12.87
C GLU A 161 3.07 22.82 12.84
N MET A 162 2.54 23.34 11.73
CA MET A 162 2.15 24.75 11.60
C MET A 162 1.06 25.17 12.60
N TYR A 163 0.13 24.27 12.92
CA TYR A 163 -0.88 24.49 13.96
C TYR A 163 -0.33 24.28 15.39
N GLY A 164 0.96 24.00 15.55
CA GLY A 164 1.59 23.80 16.85
C GLY A 164 1.18 22.51 17.55
N LEU A 165 0.61 21.53 16.83
CA LEU A 165 0.08 20.29 17.40
C LEU A 165 1.18 19.23 17.69
N GLY A 166 2.41 19.50 17.25
CA GLY A 166 3.61 18.70 17.49
C GLY A 166 3.76 17.48 16.58
N ASP A 167 4.95 16.89 16.60
CA ASP A 167 5.33 15.74 15.76
C ASP A 167 4.97 14.40 16.42
N ASN A 168 3.68 14.06 16.45
CA ASN A 168 3.24 12.77 17.01
C ASN A 168 2.46 11.89 16.03
N LYS A 169 2.36 12.28 14.75
CA LYS A 169 1.55 11.58 13.72
C LYS A 169 0.11 11.27 14.16
N ARG A 170 -0.45 12.09 15.06
CA ARG A 170 -1.84 11.95 15.55
C ARG A 170 -2.83 12.77 14.75
N ASN A 171 -2.52 12.97 13.48
CA ASN A 171 -3.35 13.66 12.49
C ASN A 171 -3.55 12.81 11.22
N VAL A 172 -4.60 13.13 10.47
CA VAL A 172 -4.80 12.70 9.09
C VAL A 172 -5.17 13.91 8.24
N TYR A 173 -4.79 13.87 6.97
CA TYR A 173 -5.13 14.90 5.98
C TYR A 173 -5.57 14.28 4.66
N TYR A 174 -6.73 14.69 4.16
CA TYR A 174 -7.23 14.34 2.84
C TYR A 174 -7.28 15.60 2.00
N ASP A 175 -6.83 15.51 0.76
CA ASP A 175 -6.95 16.59 -0.20
C ASP A 175 -7.33 16.02 -1.58
N SER A 176 -8.42 16.55 -2.12
CA SER A 176 -8.93 16.20 -3.45
C SER A 176 -7.90 16.39 -4.56
N TYR A 177 -6.90 17.27 -4.38
CA TYR A 177 -5.78 17.43 -5.31
C TYR A 177 -5.04 16.11 -5.55
N TYR A 178 -4.65 15.41 -4.49
CA TYR A 178 -3.91 14.15 -4.60
C TYR A 178 -4.77 13.02 -5.15
N TYR A 179 -6.06 12.97 -4.79
CA TYR A 179 -7.01 12.05 -5.39
C TYR A 179 -7.08 12.26 -6.92
N ASN A 180 -7.29 13.50 -7.35
CA ASN A 180 -7.43 13.83 -8.77
C ASN A 180 -6.13 13.54 -9.53
N ARG A 181 -4.98 13.92 -8.96
CA ARG A 181 -3.67 13.61 -9.55
C ARG A 181 -3.45 12.11 -9.68
N CYS A 182 -3.82 11.31 -8.67
CA CYS A 182 -3.76 9.85 -8.76
C CYS A 182 -4.61 9.29 -9.92
N GLN A 183 -5.81 9.86 -10.17
CA GLN A 183 -6.65 9.46 -11.30
C GLN A 183 -6.07 9.88 -12.66
N GLU A 184 -5.49 11.07 -12.74
CA GLU A 184 -4.79 11.55 -13.95
C GLU A 184 -3.58 10.67 -14.28
N THR A 185 -2.78 10.31 -13.26
CA THR A 185 -1.66 9.39 -13.42
C THR A 185 -2.12 7.99 -13.81
N ARG A 186 -3.21 7.48 -13.21
CA ARG A 186 -3.80 6.20 -13.63
C ARG A 186 -4.17 6.20 -15.12
N ARG A 187 -4.79 7.27 -15.61
CA ARG A 187 -5.08 7.45 -17.04
C ARG A 187 -3.80 7.44 -17.88
N LEU A 188 -2.77 8.19 -17.46
CA LEU A 188 -1.46 8.22 -18.11
C LEU A 188 -0.83 6.82 -18.22
N LEU A 189 -0.89 6.03 -17.15
CA LEU A 189 -0.34 4.67 -17.11
C LEU A 189 -1.10 3.73 -18.07
N ARG A 190 -2.44 3.80 -18.11
CA ARG A 190 -3.25 3.03 -19.05
C ARG A 190 -2.92 3.39 -20.50
N GLU A 191 -2.87 4.70 -20.81
CA GLU A 191 -2.52 5.19 -22.15
C GLU A 191 -1.12 4.75 -22.57
N THR A 192 -0.14 4.80 -21.65
CA THR A 192 1.23 4.36 -21.93
C THR A 192 1.31 2.86 -22.16
N ALA A 193 0.57 2.07 -21.38
CA ALA A 193 0.50 0.63 -21.59
C ALA A 193 -0.16 0.28 -22.93
N ASP A 194 -1.20 1.01 -23.34
CA ASP A 194 -1.82 0.84 -24.66
C ASP A 194 -0.85 1.20 -25.81
N GLU A 195 -0.06 2.27 -25.67
CA GLU A 195 0.98 2.63 -26.63
C GLU A 195 2.04 1.51 -26.77
N ILE A 196 2.49 0.91 -25.64
CA ILE A 196 3.40 -0.24 -25.64
C ILE A 196 2.73 -1.45 -26.31
N ALA A 197 1.47 -1.73 -25.99
CA ALA A 197 0.75 -2.86 -26.55
C ALA A 197 0.65 -2.75 -28.08
N GLU A 198 0.32 -1.56 -28.59
CA GLU A 198 0.28 -1.26 -30.03
C GLU A 198 1.66 -1.44 -30.67
N GLN A 199 2.71 -0.87 -30.07
CA GLN A 199 4.07 -0.96 -30.60
C GLN A 199 4.56 -2.41 -30.78
N PHE A 200 4.21 -3.29 -29.82
CA PHE A 200 4.65 -4.68 -29.83
C PHE A 200 3.63 -5.64 -30.47
N GLY A 201 2.48 -5.14 -30.94
CA GLY A 201 1.43 -5.95 -31.55
C GLY A 201 0.82 -6.98 -30.59
N ILE A 202 0.73 -6.63 -29.31
CA ILE A 202 0.20 -7.48 -28.23
C ILE A 202 -1.15 -6.96 -27.75
N LYS A 203 -1.89 -7.79 -27.00
CA LYS A 203 -3.16 -7.36 -26.40
C LYS A 203 -2.87 -6.44 -25.21
N SER A 204 -3.58 -5.31 -25.12
CA SER A 204 -3.59 -4.44 -23.95
C SER A 204 -3.97 -5.21 -22.68
N PRO A 205 -3.43 -4.82 -21.51
CA PRO A 205 -3.88 -5.35 -20.22
C PRO A 205 -5.38 -5.16 -19.99
N ASP A 206 -5.99 -6.09 -19.26
CA ASP A 206 -7.34 -5.89 -18.73
C ASP A 206 -7.24 -5.05 -17.45
N TYR A 207 -7.27 -3.72 -17.62
CA TYR A 207 -7.02 -2.80 -16.51
C TYR A 207 -8.04 -2.91 -15.38
N ASP A 208 -9.30 -3.17 -15.71
CA ASP A 208 -10.37 -3.24 -14.72
C ASP A 208 -10.29 -4.56 -13.94
N ASP A 209 -9.89 -5.66 -14.58
CA ASP A 209 -9.57 -6.91 -13.89
C ASP A 209 -8.37 -6.75 -12.95
N ILE A 210 -7.27 -6.16 -13.45
CA ILE A 210 -6.06 -5.92 -12.64
C ILE A 210 -6.38 -5.08 -11.41
N GLU A 211 -7.03 -3.94 -11.58
CA GLU A 211 -7.29 -3.02 -10.46
C GLU A 211 -8.27 -3.58 -9.44
N LYS A 212 -9.19 -4.46 -9.86
CA LYS A 212 -10.17 -5.09 -8.98
C LYS A 212 -9.64 -6.33 -8.27
N ASN A 213 -8.78 -7.11 -8.94
CA ASN A 213 -8.39 -8.45 -8.51
C ASN A 213 -6.88 -8.58 -8.24
N SER A 214 -6.13 -7.47 -8.23
CA SER A 214 -4.70 -7.48 -7.90
C SER A 214 -4.47 -8.09 -6.51
N PRO A 215 -3.48 -8.99 -6.35
CA PRO A 215 -3.06 -9.47 -5.04
C PRO A 215 -2.26 -8.43 -4.24
N LEU A 216 -1.88 -7.28 -4.83
CA LEU A 216 -1.04 -6.26 -4.19
C LEU A 216 -1.83 -5.34 -3.25
N VAL A 217 -2.56 -5.94 -2.30
CA VAL A 217 -3.54 -5.23 -1.45
C VAL A 217 -2.99 -4.75 -0.11
N LEU A 218 -1.83 -5.24 0.34
CA LEU A 218 -1.29 -5.02 1.70
C LEU A 218 -1.29 -3.53 2.12
N ASP A 219 -0.96 -2.61 1.20
CA ASP A 219 -0.92 -1.17 1.50
C ASP A 219 -2.21 -0.41 1.15
N GLY A 220 -3.36 -1.09 1.08
CA GLY A 220 -4.65 -0.48 0.71
C GLY A 220 -4.92 -0.51 -0.80
N GLY A 221 -4.62 -1.61 -1.48
CA GLY A 221 -5.04 -1.81 -2.89
C GLY A 221 -4.34 -0.91 -3.90
N LEU A 222 -5.02 -0.63 -5.03
CA LEU A 222 -4.49 0.09 -6.20
C LEU A 222 -5.13 1.47 -6.42
N ASP A 223 -5.93 1.96 -5.48
CA ASP A 223 -6.60 3.25 -5.57
C ASP A 223 -6.26 4.16 -4.37
N PHE A 224 -6.39 5.46 -4.61
CA PHE A 224 -6.04 6.48 -3.63
C PHE A 224 -6.81 6.35 -2.31
N ASN A 225 -8.14 6.13 -2.37
CA ASN A 225 -8.98 6.15 -1.17
C ASN A 225 -8.67 4.95 -0.28
N SER A 226 -8.46 3.77 -0.86
CA SER A 226 -8.05 2.57 -0.12
C SER A 226 -6.66 2.72 0.50
N CYS A 227 -5.68 3.27 -0.23
CA CYS A 227 -4.33 3.55 0.30
C CYS A 227 -4.36 4.62 1.40
N TRP A 228 -5.15 5.68 1.22
CA TRP A 228 -5.37 6.72 2.22
C TRP A 228 -6.01 6.16 3.48
N ASN A 229 -7.04 5.34 3.32
CA ASN A 229 -7.76 4.73 4.44
C ASN A 229 -6.86 3.78 5.22
N HIS A 230 -6.05 2.96 4.55
CA HIS A 230 -5.03 2.11 5.18
C HIS A 230 -4.08 2.94 6.07
N GLN A 231 -3.60 4.09 5.58
CA GLN A 231 -2.74 4.98 6.36
C GLN A 231 -3.49 5.63 7.55
N ALA A 232 -4.74 6.05 7.35
CA ALA A 232 -5.56 6.67 8.40
C ALA A 232 -5.90 5.68 9.54
N VAL A 233 -6.19 4.43 9.18
CA VAL A 233 -6.41 3.28 10.06
C VAL A 233 -5.14 2.97 10.86
N ASN A 234 -3.98 2.90 10.20
CA ASN A 234 -2.69 2.66 10.87
C ASN A 234 -2.31 3.76 11.87
N ARG A 235 -2.85 4.97 11.71
CA ARG A 235 -2.70 6.05 12.69
C ARG A 235 -3.78 6.02 13.79
N SER A 236 -4.81 5.17 13.67
CA SER A 236 -5.96 5.03 14.59
C SER A 236 -6.75 6.33 14.81
N ILE A 237 -7.03 7.05 13.71
CA ILE A 237 -7.57 8.41 13.77
C ILE A 237 -8.89 8.55 13.03
N CYS A 238 -9.00 8.01 11.83
CA CYS A 238 -10.15 8.20 10.95
C CYS A 238 -10.34 6.98 10.07
N ILE A 239 -11.58 6.72 9.71
CA ILE A 239 -11.95 5.77 8.66
C ILE A 239 -12.76 6.52 7.61
N LEU A 240 -12.33 6.39 6.36
CA LEU A 240 -13.14 6.68 5.19
C LEU A 240 -13.94 5.41 4.83
N ASN A 241 -15.19 5.57 4.38
CA ASN A 241 -15.93 4.47 3.76
C ASN A 241 -15.04 3.78 2.71
N PRO A 242 -14.80 2.46 2.78
CA PRO A 242 -13.84 1.75 1.93
C PRO A 242 -14.25 1.66 0.45
N ASP A 243 -15.36 2.27 0.05
CA ASP A 243 -15.72 2.39 -1.36
C ASP A 243 -14.77 3.33 -2.10
N TRP A 244 -13.89 2.74 -2.89
CA TRP A 244 -12.90 3.42 -3.73
C TRP A 244 -13.52 4.28 -4.84
N SER A 245 -14.79 4.08 -5.19
CA SER A 245 -15.47 4.84 -6.23
C SER A 245 -15.94 6.23 -5.78
N ILE A 246 -15.88 6.51 -4.48
CA ILE A 246 -16.34 7.78 -3.94
C ILE A 246 -15.38 8.89 -4.38
N LYS A 247 -15.90 9.79 -5.22
CA LYS A 247 -15.18 10.96 -5.70
C LYS A 247 -15.32 12.13 -4.71
N PRO A 248 -14.22 12.75 -4.25
CA PRO A 248 -14.29 14.02 -3.53
C PRO A 248 -14.85 15.13 -4.39
N GLY A 249 -15.51 16.10 -3.75
CA GLY A 249 -15.78 17.38 -4.40
C GLY A 249 -14.49 18.10 -4.76
N ASP A 250 -14.50 18.89 -5.84
CA ASP A 250 -13.33 19.68 -6.23
C ASP A 250 -12.95 20.67 -5.11
N ASN A 251 -11.65 20.89 -4.92
CA ASN A 251 -11.10 21.76 -3.87
C ASN A 251 -11.54 21.39 -2.45
N PHE A 252 -11.79 20.10 -2.19
CA PHE A 252 -12.07 19.57 -0.88
C PHE A 252 -10.77 19.26 -0.13
N THR A 253 -10.71 19.67 1.13
CA THR A 253 -9.68 19.24 2.08
C THR A 253 -10.31 18.85 3.42
N PHE A 254 -9.69 17.90 4.09
CA PHE A 254 -10.10 17.46 5.42
C PHE A 254 -8.86 17.18 6.26
N PHE A 255 -8.74 17.88 7.37
CA PHE A 255 -7.72 17.64 8.39
C PHE A 255 -8.41 17.21 9.66
N TYR A 256 -7.91 16.17 10.31
CA TYR A 256 -8.33 15.82 11.67
C TYR A 256 -7.12 15.52 12.54
N SER A 257 -7.08 16.11 13.73
CA SER A 257 -6.07 15.83 14.75
C SER A 257 -6.73 15.54 16.09
N ARG A 258 -6.17 14.54 16.79
CA ARG A 258 -6.63 14.07 18.10
C ARG A 258 -6.47 15.12 19.21
N TYR A 259 -5.53 16.07 19.07
CA TYR A 259 -5.23 17.07 20.10
C TYR A 259 -5.38 18.48 19.56
N ALA A 260 -6.18 19.30 20.24
CA ALA A 260 -6.19 20.75 20.09
C ALA A 260 -5.32 21.46 21.15
N SER A 261 -4.69 20.71 22.07
CA SER A 261 -4.23 21.19 23.38
C SER A 261 -3.17 22.31 23.38
N LYS A 262 -2.59 22.65 22.23
CA LYS A 262 -1.56 23.70 22.13
C LYS A 262 -2.03 25.00 21.47
N LEU A 263 -3.27 25.06 20.99
CA LEU A 263 -3.78 26.27 20.35
C LEU A 263 -4.20 27.36 21.36
N THR A 264 -4.34 27.02 22.65
CA THR A 264 -4.71 27.99 23.69
C THR A 264 -4.16 27.58 25.06
N ASP A 265 -3.31 28.43 25.64
CA ASP A 265 -2.98 28.35 27.07
C ASP A 265 -4.24 28.69 27.89
N ASN A 266 -4.56 27.87 28.92
CA ASN A 266 -5.72 27.93 29.84
C ASN A 266 -6.95 27.04 29.53
N LEU A 267 -6.79 25.90 28.83
CA LEU A 267 -7.87 24.90 28.73
C LEU A 267 -7.93 23.99 29.95
N SER A 268 -9.14 23.61 30.39
CA SER A 268 -9.30 22.53 31.37
C SER A 268 -8.80 21.19 30.79
N PRO A 269 -8.45 20.18 31.63
CA PRO A 269 -7.99 18.88 31.16
C PRO A 269 -8.93 18.17 30.17
N LEU A 270 -10.24 18.45 30.22
CA LEU A 270 -11.23 17.89 29.29
C LEU A 270 -11.28 18.68 27.97
N GLU A 271 -11.09 20.00 28.02
CA GLU A 271 -11.02 20.84 26.83
C GLU A 271 -9.70 20.66 26.08
N SER A 272 -8.60 20.38 26.79
CA SER A 272 -7.31 20.03 26.20
C SER A 272 -7.34 18.68 25.47
N GLN A 273 -8.35 17.84 25.75
CA GLN A 273 -8.53 16.54 25.10
C GLN A 273 -9.39 16.61 23.84
N LYS A 274 -9.95 17.76 23.46
CA LYS A 274 -10.75 17.87 22.23
C LYS A 274 -9.86 17.71 20.99
N GLY A 275 -10.32 16.89 20.05
CA GLY A 275 -9.78 16.86 18.70
C GLY A 275 -10.26 18.07 17.90
N ILE A 276 -9.61 18.30 16.76
CA ILE A 276 -9.95 19.39 15.84
C ILE A 276 -10.09 18.82 14.44
N CYS A 277 -11.22 19.11 13.80
CA CYS A 277 -11.45 18.85 12.39
C CYS A 277 -11.46 20.19 11.64
N ILE A 278 -10.72 20.28 10.54
CA ILE A 278 -10.71 21.44 9.65
C ILE A 278 -11.13 20.95 8.28
N ILE A 279 -12.20 21.53 7.73
CA ILE A 279 -12.78 21.16 6.45
C ILE A 279 -12.62 22.35 5.51
N GLY A 280 -11.99 22.13 4.36
CA GLY A 280 -11.93 23.09 3.26
C GLY A 280 -12.84 22.65 2.11
N TYR A 281 -13.60 23.58 1.54
CA TYR A 281 -14.39 23.33 0.32
C TYR A 281 -14.69 24.61 -0.43
N ASN A 282 -14.31 24.67 -1.72
CA ASN A 282 -14.57 25.82 -2.60
C ASN A 282 -14.17 27.17 -2.00
N GLY A 283 -12.99 27.22 -1.36
CA GLY A 283 -12.43 28.44 -0.75
C GLY A 283 -13.00 28.78 0.63
N ASN A 284 -13.97 28.02 1.15
CA ASN A 284 -14.46 28.16 2.52
C ASN A 284 -13.75 27.18 3.45
N THR A 285 -13.58 27.57 4.71
CA THR A 285 -12.96 26.74 5.74
C THR A 285 -13.82 26.72 6.99
N TRP A 286 -14.04 25.54 7.56
CA TRP A 286 -14.74 25.35 8.83
C TRP A 286 -13.87 24.58 9.81
N THR A 287 -13.86 25.02 11.06
CA THR A 287 -13.17 24.36 12.16
C THR A 287 -14.19 23.83 13.15
N ILE A 288 -14.14 22.53 13.41
CA ILE A 288 -15.08 21.82 14.27
C ILE A 288 -14.31 21.17 15.42
N GLY A 289 -14.74 21.43 16.65
CA GLY A 289 -14.25 20.71 17.82
C GLY A 289 -14.83 19.30 17.87
N VAL A 290 -13.96 18.30 17.99
CA VAL A 290 -14.36 16.89 18.09
C VAL A 290 -14.23 16.46 19.56
N PRO A 291 -15.31 15.99 20.20
CA PRO A 291 -15.19 15.37 21.52
C PRO A 291 -14.26 14.16 21.43
N PHE A 292 -13.16 14.18 22.18
CA PHE A 292 -12.18 13.09 22.20
C PHE A 292 -11.80 12.79 23.66
N ASN A 293 -11.62 11.50 23.99
CA ASN A 293 -11.25 11.03 25.32
C ASN A 293 -9.99 10.17 25.23
N ASP A 294 -8.89 10.70 25.74
CA ASP A 294 -7.58 10.06 25.73
C ASP A 294 -7.36 9.13 26.95
N SER A 295 -8.21 9.26 27.96
CA SER A 295 -8.09 8.57 29.24
C SER A 295 -9.23 7.57 29.43
N THR A 296 -9.03 6.61 30.32
CA THR A 296 -10.05 5.68 30.85
C THR A 296 -11.18 6.39 31.63
N SER A 297 -11.37 7.69 31.43
CA SER A 297 -12.44 8.48 32.05
C SER A 297 -13.80 7.94 31.60
N LEU A 298 -14.48 7.31 32.54
CA LEU A 298 -15.79 6.68 32.37
C LEU A 298 -16.87 7.74 32.13
N GLY A 299 -17.46 7.71 30.93
CA GLY A 299 -18.64 8.45 30.51
C GLY A 299 -19.10 7.94 29.12
N PRO A 300 -20.39 8.07 28.75
CA PRO A 300 -20.89 7.59 27.46
C PRO A 300 -20.39 8.50 26.32
N LEU A 301 -19.19 8.26 25.83
CA LEU A 301 -18.69 8.84 24.57
C LEU A 301 -18.88 7.81 23.45
N ALA A 302 -19.41 8.22 22.29
CA ALA A 302 -19.43 7.35 21.10
C ALA A 302 -18.00 6.98 20.69
N ASP A 303 -17.77 5.78 20.15
CA ASP A 303 -16.43 5.31 19.75
C ASP A 303 -15.90 6.03 18.49
N ASN A 304 -16.81 6.52 17.65
CA ASN A 304 -16.56 7.36 16.50
C ASN A 304 -17.63 8.46 16.39
N PHE A 305 -17.35 9.52 15.64
CA PHE A 305 -18.37 10.47 15.16
C PHE A 305 -18.28 10.60 13.65
N ASN A 306 -19.46 10.60 13.01
CA ASN A 306 -19.57 10.95 11.61
C ASN A 306 -19.33 12.46 11.41
N VAL A 307 -18.51 12.83 10.43
CA VAL A 307 -18.10 14.23 10.23
C VAL A 307 -19.25 15.10 9.75
N LYS A 308 -20.19 14.57 8.94
CA LYS A 308 -21.41 15.31 8.54
C LYS A 308 -22.26 15.67 9.74
N GLU A 309 -22.43 14.77 10.71
CA GLU A 309 -23.18 15.08 11.95
C GLU A 309 -22.50 16.17 12.78
N LEU A 310 -21.17 16.11 12.91
CA LEU A 310 -20.40 17.13 13.60
C LEU A 310 -20.54 18.49 12.91
N MET A 311 -20.53 18.51 11.59
CA MET A 311 -20.70 19.71 10.78
C MET A 311 -22.10 20.33 10.95
N LEU A 312 -23.16 19.51 10.93
CA LEU A 312 -24.54 19.98 11.15
C LEU A 312 -24.76 20.61 12.53
N ARG A 313 -24.05 20.15 13.57
CA ARG A 313 -24.14 20.72 14.93
C ARG A 313 -23.62 22.16 15.03
N THR A 314 -22.83 22.62 14.05
CA THR A 314 -22.36 24.01 14.01
C THR A 314 -23.50 25.00 13.73
N GLY A 315 -24.64 24.52 13.20
CA GLY A 315 -25.75 25.37 12.77
C GLY A 315 -25.48 26.20 11.52
N THR A 316 -24.31 26.04 10.90
CA THR A 316 -23.93 26.73 9.66
C THR A 316 -24.69 26.14 8.48
N ALA A 317 -25.15 26.99 7.55
CA ALA A 317 -25.70 26.51 6.29
C ALA A 317 -24.57 25.97 5.41
N ILE A 318 -24.60 24.67 5.11
CA ILE A 318 -23.57 23.96 4.34
C ILE A 318 -24.15 23.43 3.04
N ASP A 319 -23.34 23.45 1.98
CA ASP A 319 -23.68 22.86 0.69
C ASP A 319 -24.04 21.36 0.81
N ALA A 320 -25.10 20.94 0.12
CA ALA A 320 -25.61 19.58 0.21
C ALA A 320 -24.64 18.53 -0.36
N THR A 321 -23.84 18.91 -1.37
CA THR A 321 -22.82 18.04 -1.97
C THR A 321 -21.69 17.79 -0.98
N LEU A 322 -21.22 18.85 -0.30
CA LEU A 322 -20.24 18.71 0.77
C LEU A 322 -20.78 17.83 1.91
N LEU A 323 -22.01 18.08 2.38
CA LEU A 323 -22.62 17.26 3.44
C LEU A 323 -22.75 15.78 3.05
N ALA A 324 -23.11 15.49 1.81
CA ALA A 324 -23.17 14.12 1.31
C ALA A 324 -21.78 13.46 1.28
N TYR A 325 -20.74 14.20 0.90
CA TYR A 325 -19.38 13.67 0.89
C TYR A 325 -18.83 13.43 2.30
N LEU A 326 -19.09 14.35 3.25
CA LEU A 326 -18.68 14.23 4.65
C LEU A 326 -19.29 13.03 5.37
N ASP A 327 -20.40 12.46 4.85
CA ASP A 327 -21.03 11.25 5.37
C ASP A 327 -20.09 10.03 5.33
N ASN A 328 -19.06 10.09 4.48
CA ASN A 328 -18.10 8.99 4.31
C ASN A 328 -16.97 9.01 5.35
N PHE A 329 -16.85 10.05 6.17
CA PHE A 329 -15.76 10.19 7.14
C PHE A 329 -16.26 9.94 8.56
N ASN A 330 -15.60 9.01 9.25
CA ASN A 330 -15.80 8.76 10.66
C ASN A 330 -14.49 9.00 11.42
N VAL A 331 -14.51 9.91 12.39
CA VAL A 331 -13.34 10.22 13.23
C VAL A 331 -13.41 9.47 14.53
N HIS A 332 -12.31 8.81 14.90
CA HIS A 332 -12.19 8.07 16.15
C HIS A 332 -12.00 9.01 17.33
N THR A 333 -12.67 8.69 18.43
CA THR A 333 -12.75 9.54 19.63
C THR A 333 -12.09 8.94 20.86
N ARG A 334 -11.48 7.76 20.72
CA ARG A 334 -10.76 7.05 21.78
C ARG A 334 -9.49 6.42 21.24
N ALA A 335 -8.42 6.46 22.03
CA ALA A 335 -7.13 5.85 21.68
C ALA A 335 -7.21 4.34 21.36
N PHE A 336 -8.23 3.63 21.87
CA PHE A 336 -8.42 2.17 21.73
C PHE A 336 -9.71 1.76 20.99
N SER A 337 -10.41 2.69 20.33
CA SER A 337 -11.65 2.36 19.57
C SER A 337 -11.42 1.38 18.41
N PHE A 338 -10.17 1.21 17.99
CA PHE A 338 -9.72 0.34 16.91
C PHE A 338 -9.95 -1.16 17.16
N GLU A 339 -9.76 -1.66 18.39
CA GLU A 339 -9.85 -3.10 18.69
C GLU A 339 -11.27 -3.66 18.53
N LYS A 340 -12.30 -2.80 18.65
CA LYS A 340 -13.70 -3.22 18.56
C LYS A 340 -14.18 -3.34 17.12
N GLU A 341 -13.76 -2.44 16.24
CA GLU A 341 -14.18 -2.45 14.82
C GLU A 341 -13.44 -3.51 13.99
N MET A 342 -12.18 -3.83 14.32
CA MET A 342 -11.46 -4.94 13.67
C MET A 342 -12.07 -6.33 13.96
N SER A 343 -12.82 -6.48 15.06
CA SER A 343 -13.49 -7.74 15.41
C SER A 343 -14.71 -8.05 14.53
N GLY A 344 -15.16 -7.09 13.71
CA GLY A 344 -16.27 -7.23 12.78
C GLY A 344 -15.88 -6.95 11.33
N ASN A 345 -15.38 -7.96 10.63
CA ASN A 345 -15.41 -8.05 9.16
C ASN A 345 -14.64 -6.99 8.34
N MET A 346 -13.36 -6.74 8.61
CA MET A 346 -12.50 -6.02 7.65
C MET A 346 -11.27 -6.79 7.15
N PHE A 347 -11.08 -8.05 7.57
CA PHE A 347 -10.01 -8.95 7.09
C PHE A 347 -10.49 -10.07 6.17
N THR A 348 -11.71 -9.97 5.63
CA THR A 348 -12.16 -10.85 4.55
C THR A 348 -12.23 -10.07 3.26
N LEU A 349 -11.07 -9.82 2.65
CA LEU A 349 -10.90 -9.69 1.21
C LEU A 349 -9.57 -10.32 0.82
#